data_AF-A0A1V2NPT9-F1
#
_entry.id   AF-A0A1V2NPT9-F1
#
_cell.length_a   1.000
_cell.length_b   1.000
_cell.length_c   1.000
_cell.angle_alpha   90.00
_cell.angle_beta   90.00
_cell.angle_gamma   90.00
#
_symmetry.space_group_name_H-M   'P 1'
#
loop_
_entity.id
_entity.type
_entity.pdbx_description
1 polymer ?
#
loop_
_entity_poly.entity_id
_entity_poly.type
_entity_poly.pdbx_seq_one_letter_code
_entity_poly.pdbx_strand_id
1 'polypeptide(L)'
;MTERIDHATEALRLADLSQHPNTGDPAVGALYIGAAQIHATLALVEQQRIANLIAMSQPQPFKNGGTIALWVFNPETGALRADVSEGLGLEQSEAFVATPVYSGEASA
;
A
#
# COMPACT_ATOMS: atom_id res chain seq x y z
N MET A 1 -4.75 -13.55 -10.57
CA MET A 1 -5.97 -12.73 -10.77
C MET A 1 -6.75 -12.73 -9.46
N THR A 2 -6.49 -11.74 -8.63
CA THR A 2 -7.28 -11.42 -7.45
C THR A 2 -7.74 -9.99 -7.65
N GLU A 3 -9.04 -9.77 -7.86
CA GLU A 3 -9.61 -8.41 -7.83
C GLU A 3 -9.19 -7.79 -6.48
N ARG A 4 -8.36 -6.75 -6.55
CA ARG A 4 -7.98 -5.98 -5.37
C ARG A 4 -9.21 -5.20 -4.92
N ILE A 5 -9.78 -5.61 -3.80
CA ILE A 5 -10.91 -4.92 -3.19
C ILE A 5 -10.36 -3.67 -2.48
N ASP A 6 -10.83 -2.50 -2.90
CA ASP A 6 -10.60 -1.28 -2.14
C ASP A 6 -11.45 -1.31 -0.86
N HIS A 7 -10.83 -1.81 0.22
CA HIS A 7 -11.49 -1.92 1.50
C HIS A 7 -11.88 -0.56 2.11
N ALA A 8 -11.18 0.53 1.78
CA ALA A 8 -11.55 1.85 2.29
C ALA A 8 -12.84 2.34 1.61
N THR A 9 -12.90 2.25 0.28
CA THR A 9 -14.11 2.59 -0.49
C THR A 9 -15.29 1.72 -0.08
N GLU A 10 -15.08 0.41 0.11
CA GLU A 10 -16.14 -0.50 0.51
C GLU A 10 -16.64 -0.23 1.95
N ALA A 11 -15.75 0.11 2.88
CA ALA A 11 -16.14 0.51 4.23
C ALA A 11 -17.02 1.76 4.21
N LEU A 12 -16.65 2.77 3.42
CA LEU A 12 -17.43 4.01 3.28
C LEU A 12 -18.80 3.73 2.65
N ARG A 13 -18.85 2.91 1.60
CA ARG A 13 -20.11 2.51 0.94
C ARG A 13 -21.05 1.78 1.90
N LEU A 14 -20.53 0.84 2.69
CA LEU A 14 -21.32 0.10 3.67
C LEU A 14 -21.77 0.97 4.85
N ALA A 15 -20.93 1.92 5.29
CA ALA A 15 -21.31 2.88 6.31
C ALA A 15 -22.48 3.77 5.84
N ASP A 16 -22.46 4.22 4.59
CA ASP A 16 -23.56 4.98 3.99
C ASP A 16 -24.86 4.17 3.90
N LEU A 17 -24.77 2.92 3.43
CA LEU A 17 -25.92 2.00 3.40
C LEU A 17 -26.47 1.67 4.79
N SER A 18 -25.65 1.72 5.83
CA SER A 18 -26.12 1.50 7.20
C SER A 18 -27.05 2.62 7.69
N GLN A 19 -26.89 3.84 7.19
CA GLN A 19 -27.73 4.98 7.53
C GLN A 19 -29.07 4.96 6.77
N HIS A 20 -29.06 4.37 5.57
CA HIS A 20 -30.21 4.29 4.68
C HIS A 20 -30.42 2.85 4.18
N PRO A 21 -30.79 1.89 5.06
CA PRO A 21 -30.96 0.51 4.65
C PRO A 21 -32.13 0.40 3.66
N ASN A 22 -31.87 -0.18 2.48
CA ASN A 22 -32.85 -0.34 1.39
C ASN A 22 -34.12 -1.11 1.80
N THR A 23 -34.08 -1.83 2.92
CA THR A 23 -35.17 -2.65 3.44
C THR A 23 -36.02 -1.93 4.50
N GLY A 24 -35.56 -0.79 5.03
CA GLY A 24 -36.16 -0.13 6.20
C GLY A 24 -36.02 -0.91 7.52
N ASP A 25 -35.35 -2.07 7.50
CA ASP A 25 -35.11 -2.93 8.67
C ASP A 25 -33.84 -2.47 9.41
N PRO A 26 -33.95 -2.03 10.68
CA PRO A 26 -32.79 -1.65 11.49
C PRO A 26 -31.74 -2.76 11.64
N ALA A 27 -32.16 -4.04 11.60
CA ALA A 27 -31.22 -5.16 11.67
C ALA A 27 -30.30 -5.23 10.44
N VAL A 28 -30.78 -4.83 9.27
CA VAL A 28 -29.97 -4.74 8.05
C VAL A 28 -28.96 -3.60 8.14
N GLY A 29 -29.35 -2.47 8.72
CA GLY A 29 -28.41 -1.37 9.02
C GLY A 29 -27.29 -1.82 9.97
N ALA A 30 -27.61 -2.60 11.00
CA ALA A 30 -26.63 -3.17 11.92
C ALA A 30 -25.65 -4.15 11.24
N LEU A 31 -26.12 -4.92 10.24
CA LEU A 31 -25.24 -5.77 9.44
C LEU A 31 -24.27 -4.95 8.57
N TYR A 32 -24.77 -3.89 7.93
CA TYR A 32 -23.92 -3.01 7.11
C TYR A 32 -22.84 -2.29 7.92
N ILE A 33 -23.17 -1.79 9.12
CA ILE A 33 -22.14 -1.15 9.97
C ILE A 33 -21.10 -2.16 10.46
N GLY A 34 -21.50 -3.41 10.76
CA GLY A 34 -20.56 -4.48 11.12
C GLY A 34 -19.61 -4.82 9.96
N ALA A 35 -20.15 -4.92 8.74
CA ALA A 35 -19.33 -5.13 7.55
C ALA A 35 -18.41 -3.94 7.25
N ALA A 36 -18.90 -2.70 7.40
CA ALA A 36 -18.09 -1.49 7.25
C ALA A 36 -16.88 -1.48 8.20
N GLN A 37 -17.08 -1.89 9.46
CA GLN A 37 -16.00 -1.99 10.45
C GLN A 37 -14.93 -3.02 10.08
N ILE A 38 -15.34 -4.16 9.50
CA ILE A 38 -14.40 -5.18 9.01
C ILE A 38 -13.54 -4.59 7.89
N HIS A 39 -14.16 -3.97 6.90
CA HIS A 39 -13.46 -3.34 5.78
C HIS A 39 -12.54 -2.19 6.24
N ALA A 40 -12.98 -1.36 7.19
CA ALA A 40 -12.15 -0.31 7.77
C ALA A 40 -10.91 -0.89 8.47
N THR A 41 -11.06 -2.00 9.20
CA THR A 41 -9.93 -2.69 9.85
C THR A 41 -8.96 -3.27 8.83
N LEU A 42 -9.48 -3.89 7.76
CA LEU A 42 -8.63 -4.41 6.66
C LEU A 42 -7.86 -3.28 5.97
N ALA A 43 -8.51 -2.13 5.74
CA ALA A 43 -7.85 -0.95 5.20
C ALA A 43 -6.71 -0.45 6.12
N LEU A 44 -6.91 -0.43 7.44
CA LEU A 44 -5.86 -0.05 8.40
C LEU A 44 -4.67 -1.00 8.38
N VAL A 45 -4.92 -2.31 8.32
CA VAL A 45 -3.85 -3.32 8.21
C VAL A 45 -3.06 -3.11 6.92
N GLU A 46 -3.74 -2.82 5.82
CA GLU A 46 -3.09 -2.57 4.54
C GLU A 46 -2.24 -1.29 4.56
N GLN A 47 -2.75 -0.22 5.16
CA GLN A 47 -1.98 1.02 5.36
C GLN A 47 -0.73 0.79 6.23
N GLN A 48 -0.85 0.01 7.31
CA GLN A 48 0.31 -0.32 8.14
C GLN A 48 1.34 -1.16 7.37
N ARG A 49 0.87 -2.08 6.53
CA ARG A 49 1.73 -2.93 5.69
C ARG A 49 2.50 -2.10 4.66
N ILE A 50 1.84 -1.13 4.01
CA ILE A 50 2.47 -0.16 3.11
C ILE A 50 3.49 0.70 3.87
N ALA A 51 3.12 1.23 5.04
CA ALA A 51 4.01 2.02 5.87
C ALA A 51 5.29 1.24 6.28
N ASN A 52 5.15 -0.04 6.61
CA ASN A 52 6.29 -0.91 6.92
C ASN A 52 7.20 -1.07 5.70
N LEU A 53 6.64 -1.27 4.51
CA LEU A 53 7.42 -1.39 3.27
C LEU A 53 8.15 -0.09 2.93
N ILE A 54 7.53 1.07 3.15
CA ILE A 54 8.18 2.37 2.99
C ILE A 54 9.31 2.55 4.03
N ALA A 55 9.09 2.17 5.28
CA ALA A 55 10.13 2.27 6.30
C ALA A 55 11.35 1.39 5.97
N MET A 56 11.11 0.19 5.43
CA MET A 56 12.16 -0.73 4.99
C MET A 56 12.88 -0.30 3.71
N SER A 57 12.29 0.58 2.90
CA SER A 57 12.94 1.11 1.69
C SER A 57 13.93 2.22 1.98
N GLN A 58 13.83 2.88 3.13
CA GLN A 58 14.74 3.95 3.52
C GLN A 58 16.13 3.38 3.88
N PRO A 59 17.23 4.02 3.43
CA PRO A 59 18.57 3.60 3.80
C PRO A 59 18.77 3.65 5.33
N GLN A 60 19.12 2.51 5.93
CA GLN A 60 19.33 2.37 7.37
C GLN A 60 20.83 2.46 7.70
N PRO A 61 21.26 3.42 8.54
CA PRO A 61 22.66 3.54 8.94
C PRO A 61 23.05 2.47 9.97
N PHE A 62 24.24 1.89 9.81
CA PHE A 62 24.83 1.02 10.84
C PHE A 62 25.55 1.83 11.90
N LYS A 63 25.52 1.34 13.15
CA LYS A 63 26.26 1.92 14.28
C LYS A 63 27.78 2.01 14.05
N ASN A 64 28.33 1.20 13.14
CA ASN A 64 29.76 1.10 12.87
C ASN A 64 30.20 1.85 11.61
N GLY A 65 29.31 2.68 11.03
CA GLY A 65 29.49 3.27 9.71
C GLY A 65 29.03 2.34 8.58
N GLY A 66 28.53 2.94 7.50
CA GLY A 66 27.89 2.25 6.37
C GLY A 66 26.36 2.32 6.41
N THR A 67 25.73 2.17 5.24
CA THR A 67 24.27 2.25 5.07
C THR A 67 23.80 1.04 4.28
N ILE A 68 22.77 0.32 4.77
CA ILE A 68 22.05 -0.64 3.93
C ILE A 68 20.81 0.05 3.38
N ALA A 69 20.69 0.06 2.06
CA ALA A 69 19.45 0.39 1.37
C ALA A 69 18.91 -0.89 0.74
N LEU A 70 17.65 -1.21 1.00
CA LEU A 70 16.96 -2.21 0.19
C LEU A 70 16.68 -1.55 -1.16
N TRP A 71 17.28 -2.08 -2.23
CA TRP A 71 16.96 -1.62 -3.59
C TRP A 71 15.51 -1.97 -3.86
N VAL A 72 14.65 -0.96 -3.81
CA VAL A 72 13.20 -1.07 -4.11
C VAL A 72 12.96 -1.06 -5.61
N PHE A 73 13.79 -0.34 -6.34
CA PHE A 73 13.82 -0.33 -7.80
C PHE A 73 14.93 -1.24 -8.32
N ASN A 74 14.69 -1.90 -9.44
CA ASN A 74 15.72 -2.59 -10.20
C ASN A 74 16.66 -1.53 -10.79
N PRO A 75 17.97 -1.54 -10.48
CA PRO A 75 18.91 -0.52 -10.94
C PRO A 75 19.14 -0.54 -12.45
N GLU A 76 18.90 -1.67 -13.13
CA GLU A 76 19.09 -1.81 -14.58
C GLU A 76 17.91 -1.26 -15.37
N THR A 77 16.70 -1.42 -14.84
CA THR A 77 15.46 -1.06 -15.55
C THR A 77 14.78 0.19 -14.99
N GLY A 78 15.17 0.64 -13.79
CA GLY A 78 14.49 1.73 -13.06
C GLY A 78 13.07 1.35 -12.57
N ALA A 79 12.61 0.13 -12.83
CA ALA A 79 11.27 -0.33 -12.47
C ALA A 79 11.21 -0.80 -11.01
N LEU A 80 10.05 -0.67 -10.38
CA LEU A 80 9.80 -1.26 -9.05
C LEU A 80 9.99 -2.78 -9.13
N ARG A 81 10.76 -3.35 -8.19
CA ARG A 81 11.00 -4.82 -8.19
C ARG A 81 9.69 -5.57 -8.00
N ALA A 82 9.57 -6.72 -8.66
CA ALA A 82 8.34 -7.52 -8.68
C ALA A 82 7.84 -7.90 -7.28
N ASP A 83 8.74 -8.30 -6.38
CA ASP A 83 8.44 -8.64 -4.98
C ASP A 83 7.99 -7.42 -4.16
N VAL A 84 8.50 -6.23 -4.48
CA VAL A 84 8.06 -4.99 -3.84
C VAL A 84 6.73 -4.49 -4.40
N SER A 85 6.47 -4.66 -5.71
CA SER A 85 5.17 -4.35 -6.34
C SER A 85 4.07 -5.27 -5.83
N GLU A 86 4.34 -6.58 -5.78
CA GLU A 86 3.45 -7.60 -5.21
C GLU A 86 3.20 -7.32 -3.74
N GLY A 87 4.29 -7.04 -3.00
CA GLY A 87 4.29 -6.46 -1.67
C GLY A 87 3.30 -5.31 -1.64
N LEU A 88 3.58 -4.14 -2.19
CA LEU A 88 2.79 -2.92 -2.05
C LEU A 88 1.36 -2.95 -2.63
N GLY A 89 0.94 -4.03 -3.27
CA GLY A 89 -0.38 -4.03 -3.89
C GLY A 89 -0.43 -3.12 -5.13
N LEU A 90 0.68 -2.95 -5.85
CA LEU A 90 0.77 -2.15 -7.09
C LEU A 90 0.74 -3.05 -8.32
N GLU A 91 0.12 -2.59 -9.41
CA GLU A 91 0.25 -3.22 -10.74
C GLU A 91 1.64 -2.85 -11.31
N GLN A 92 2.38 -3.82 -11.89
CA GLN A 92 3.73 -3.52 -12.42
C GLN A 92 3.72 -2.48 -13.55
N SER A 93 2.58 -2.26 -14.21
CA SER A 93 2.40 -1.21 -15.23
C SER A 93 2.31 0.20 -14.65
N GLU A 94 2.06 0.35 -13.35
CA GLU A 94 2.02 1.64 -12.64
C GLU A 94 3.36 1.98 -11.98
N ALA A 95 4.36 1.10 -12.12
CA ALA A 95 5.68 1.28 -11.54
C ALA A 95 6.38 2.49 -12.18
N PHE A 96 6.45 3.56 -11.40
CA PHE A 96 7.23 4.75 -11.68
C PHE A 96 8.66 4.37 -12.10
N VAL A 97 9.06 4.75 -13.32
CA VAL A 97 10.46 4.64 -13.75
C VAL A 97 11.22 5.74 -13.03
N ALA A 98 11.82 5.41 -11.90
CA ALA A 98 12.74 6.32 -11.24
C ALA A 98 13.98 6.42 -12.14
N THR A 99 14.21 7.58 -12.74
CA THR A 99 15.48 7.86 -13.43
C THR A 99 16.59 7.76 -12.38
N PRO A 100 17.58 6.86 -12.56
CA PRO A 100 18.68 6.75 -11.63
C PRO A 100 19.46 8.07 -11.65
N VAL A 101 19.41 8.82 -10.55
CA VAL A 101 20.31 9.96 -10.33
C VAL A 101 21.66 9.39 -9.94
N TYR A 102 22.50 9.12 -10.94
CA TYR A 102 23.92 8.91 -10.71
C TYR A 102 24.52 10.23 -10.25
N SER A 103 24.70 10.41 -8.93
CA SER A 103 25.61 11.42 -8.40
C SER A 103 27.05 10.92 -8.61
N GLY A 104 27.48 10.89 -9.87
CA GLY A 104 28.88 10.72 -10.20
C GLY A 104 29.61 12.00 -9.84
N GLU A 105 30.26 12.04 -8.68
CA GLU A 105 31.43 12.89 -8.50
C GLU A 105 32.51 12.36 -9.45
N ALA A 106 32.49 12.85 -10.69
CA ALA A 106 33.62 12.74 -11.60
C ALA A 106 34.71 13.69 -11.07
N SER A 107 35.52 13.19 -10.14
CA SER A 107 36.80 13.78 -9.80
C SER A 107 37.83 13.23 -10.79
N ALA A 108 38.22 14.04 -11.77
CA ALA A 108 39.44 13.91 -12.55
C ALA A 108 39.90 15.32 -12.97
#